data_AF-A0A0Q6FQX1-F1
#
_entry.id   AF-A0A0Q6FQX1-F1
#
_cell.length_a   1.000
_cell.length_b   1.000
_cell.length_c   1.000
_cell.angle_alpha   90.00
_cell.angle_beta   90.00
_cell.angle_gamma   90.00
#
_symmetry.space_group_name_H-M   'P 1'
#
loop_
_entity.id
_entity.type
_entity.pdbx_description
1 polymer ?
#
loop_
_entity_poly.entity_id
_entity_poly.type
_entity_poly.pdbx_seq_one_letter_code
_entity_poly.pdbx_strand_id
1 'polypeptide(L)'
;MLTNPDSSLGTAKFTIDIRSYESDDSTSYVRRDSLTGPVQSQIEHATEWVLRDIGTEMVITGPRRHDVPRLPRRVVREAVANAVAHRDYSIDSTPVVIEVRPSAVKVTSPGGLPAPVTIATLRDAQAPRNHTVIDVLRRFGLAEDSGQGIDVIQDGMRFELLDEPVFDEIEGAFSVTLKLRGQISSTERAWLNEYEQQGRLRPGDRALLLTVMREGRVTNGTARELMSADSVEVRARLGRLRNAGMLLRHGTRGRAYYTLGVIGPGRSHEEVVLDAARAHPVTNARVRELTGLDRYQAGQLLKGLVLAGRLVQEGERRATLYRLP
;
A
#
# COMPACT_ATOMS: atom_id res chain seq x y z
N MET A 1 48.12 -4.42 -6.96
CA MET A 1 47.34 -3.22 -6.56
C MET A 1 46.48 -2.68 -7.72
N LEU A 2 45.87 -3.55 -8.55
CA LEU A 2 45.04 -3.13 -9.72
C LEU A 2 43.85 -4.09 -9.96
N THR A 3 43.34 -4.75 -8.92
CA THR A 3 42.21 -5.69 -9.03
C THR A 3 40.87 -5.05 -8.67
N ASN A 4 40.86 -3.79 -8.24
CA ASN A 4 39.64 -3.05 -7.91
C ASN A 4 39.69 -1.64 -8.52
N PRO A 5 39.07 -1.42 -9.70
CA PRO A 5 39.02 -0.11 -10.36
C PRO A 5 38.33 0.97 -9.49
N ASP A 6 37.35 0.58 -8.66
CA ASP A 6 36.63 1.49 -7.77
C ASP A 6 37.57 2.17 -6.76
N SER A 7 38.52 1.42 -6.19
CA SER A 7 39.54 1.98 -5.28
C SER A 7 40.58 2.84 -5.99
N SER A 8 40.64 2.77 -7.32
CA SER A 8 41.68 3.40 -8.14
C SER A 8 41.20 4.68 -8.82
N LEU A 9 39.91 4.77 -9.14
CA LEU A 9 39.30 5.91 -9.85
C LEU A 9 38.59 6.88 -8.91
N GLY A 10 38.07 6.43 -7.76
CA GLY A 10 37.46 7.32 -6.75
C GLY A 10 36.26 8.14 -7.28
N THR A 11 35.61 7.70 -8.35
CA THR A 11 34.53 8.46 -8.99
C THR A 11 33.19 8.10 -8.39
N ALA A 12 32.51 9.07 -7.77
CA ALA A 12 31.20 8.89 -7.14
C ALA A 12 30.10 8.47 -8.12
N LYS A 13 30.32 8.61 -9.44
CA LYS A 13 29.34 8.25 -10.48
C LYS A 13 28.91 6.79 -10.53
N PHE A 14 29.68 5.89 -9.94
CA PHE A 14 29.38 4.45 -9.90
C PHE A 14 28.91 3.99 -8.52
N THR A 15 28.48 4.95 -7.68
CA THR A 15 28.11 4.71 -6.29
C THR A 15 26.65 5.09 -6.05
N ILE A 16 25.97 4.31 -5.22
CA ILE A 16 24.69 4.67 -4.60
C ILE A 16 24.95 4.99 -3.14
N ASP A 17 24.72 6.24 -2.76
CA ASP A 17 24.81 6.71 -1.37
C ASP A 17 23.43 6.67 -0.71
N ILE A 18 23.33 6.02 0.44
CA ILE A 18 22.08 5.91 1.20
C ILE A 18 22.24 6.57 2.55
N ARG A 19 21.27 7.40 2.94
CA ARG A 19 21.29 8.21 4.17
C ARG A 19 19.96 8.05 4.89
N SER A 20 19.98 7.64 6.16
CA SER A 20 18.80 7.57 7.02
C SER A 20 18.81 8.70 8.03
N TYR A 21 17.65 9.33 8.22
CA TYR A 21 17.47 10.49 9.09
C TYR A 21 16.50 10.17 10.23
N GLU A 22 16.75 10.74 11.41
CA GLU A 22 15.88 10.54 12.58
C GLU A 22 14.53 11.28 12.46
N SER A 23 14.52 12.44 11.81
CA SER A 23 13.33 13.26 11.58
C SER A 23 13.31 13.81 10.15
N ASP A 24 12.13 14.21 9.69
CA ASP A 24 11.96 14.76 8.34
C ASP A 24 12.74 16.06 8.13
N ASP A 25 12.86 16.89 9.17
CA ASP A 25 13.56 18.19 9.13
C ASP A 25 15.06 18.09 9.47
N SER A 26 15.56 16.89 9.79
CA SER A 26 16.97 16.73 10.16
C SER A 26 17.89 17.04 8.98
N THR A 27 18.90 17.85 9.26
CA THR A 27 20.02 18.15 8.34
C THR A 27 21.15 17.12 8.45
N SER A 28 21.14 16.29 9.49
CA SER A 28 22.16 15.25 9.74
C SER A 28 21.55 13.85 9.69
N TYR A 29 22.28 12.92 9.09
CA TYR A 29 21.88 11.52 8.99
C TYR A 29 22.44 10.71 10.16
N VAL A 30 21.67 9.73 10.62
CA VAL A 30 22.05 8.81 11.71
C VAL A 30 22.75 7.55 11.20
N ARG A 31 22.45 7.15 9.96
CA ARG A 31 23.12 6.05 9.26
C ARG A 31 23.43 6.46 7.84
N ARG A 32 24.56 5.99 7.34
CA ARG A 32 24.96 6.12 5.94
C ARG A 32 25.58 4.83 5.47
N ASP A 33 25.29 4.49 4.22
CA ASP A 33 25.99 3.44 3.49
C ASP A 33 26.34 3.94 2.08
N SER A 34 27.38 3.37 1.49
CA SER A 34 27.88 3.75 0.16
C SER A 34 28.16 2.48 -0.62
N LEU A 35 27.26 2.17 -1.55
CA LEU A 35 27.26 0.92 -2.28
C LEU A 35 28.09 1.05 -3.56
N THR A 36 29.02 0.13 -3.75
CA THR A 36 29.93 0.05 -4.90
C THR A 36 29.90 -1.35 -5.52
N GLY A 37 30.68 -1.58 -6.59
CA GLY A 37 30.72 -2.86 -7.29
C GLY A 37 29.66 -3.01 -8.39
N PRO A 38 29.24 -4.24 -8.73
CA PRO A 38 28.35 -4.46 -9.88
C PRO A 38 26.99 -3.78 -9.71
N VAL A 39 26.51 -3.11 -10.77
CA VAL A 39 25.31 -2.27 -10.75
C VAL A 39 24.05 -3.01 -10.30
N GLN A 40 23.91 -4.29 -10.68
CA GLN A 40 22.80 -5.12 -10.27
C GLN A 40 22.78 -5.36 -8.76
N SER A 41 23.96 -5.59 -8.17
CA SER A 41 24.12 -5.80 -6.73
C SER A 41 23.87 -4.49 -5.97
N GLN A 42 24.32 -3.35 -6.51
CA GLN A 42 24.05 -2.05 -5.90
C GLN A 42 22.55 -1.76 -5.82
N ILE A 43 21.79 -1.99 -6.90
CA ILE A 43 20.34 -1.75 -6.93
C ILE A 43 19.61 -2.67 -5.95
N GLU A 44 19.93 -3.96 -5.92
CA GLU A 44 19.28 -4.91 -5.02
C GLU A 44 19.63 -4.63 -3.55
N HIS A 45 20.89 -4.37 -3.23
CA HIS A 45 21.31 -4.00 -1.87
C HIS A 45 20.69 -2.68 -1.42
N ALA A 46 20.62 -1.67 -2.30
CA ALA A 46 19.96 -0.40 -1.99
C ALA A 46 18.47 -0.61 -1.65
N THR A 47 17.79 -1.42 -2.47
CA THR A 47 16.38 -1.77 -2.26
C THR A 47 16.19 -2.44 -0.90
N GLU A 48 16.99 -3.45 -0.58
CA GLU A 48 16.91 -4.17 0.69
C GLU A 48 17.25 -3.29 1.89
N TRP A 49 18.25 -2.43 1.76
CA TRP A 49 18.64 -1.49 2.79
C TRP A 49 17.48 -0.54 3.12
N VAL A 50 16.88 0.07 2.09
CA VAL A 50 15.73 0.98 2.26
C VAL A 50 14.56 0.26 2.94
N LEU A 51 14.19 -0.93 2.45
CA LEU A 51 13.07 -1.69 3.02
C LEU A 51 13.31 -2.10 4.47
N ARG A 52 14.55 -2.44 4.82
CA ARG A 52 14.93 -2.75 6.21
C ARG A 52 14.86 -1.51 7.10
N ASP A 53 15.30 -0.36 6.59
CA ASP A 53 15.36 0.89 7.34
C ASP A 53 13.97 1.44 7.64
N ILE A 54 13.08 1.49 6.64
CA ILE A 54 11.68 1.90 6.84
C ILE A 54 10.86 0.85 7.62
N GLY A 55 11.30 -0.41 7.57
CA GLY A 55 10.67 -1.54 8.24
C GLY A 55 9.23 -1.80 7.78
N THR A 56 8.50 -2.52 8.64
CA THR A 56 7.08 -2.82 8.47
C THR A 56 6.27 -2.16 9.57
N GLU A 57 5.00 -1.86 9.29
CA GLU A 57 4.06 -1.48 10.32
C GLU A 57 3.35 -2.72 10.86
N MET A 58 3.41 -2.89 12.17
CA MET A 58 2.71 -3.98 12.84
C MET A 58 1.25 -3.57 13.06
N VAL A 59 0.35 -4.34 12.48
CA VAL A 59 -1.09 -4.11 12.58
C VAL A 59 -1.74 -5.34 13.18
N ILE A 60 -2.66 -5.14 14.12
CA ILE A 60 -3.46 -6.21 14.70
C ILE A 60 -4.90 -6.04 14.23
N THR A 61 -5.40 -7.03 13.48
CA THR A 61 -6.82 -7.13 13.08
C THR A 61 -7.44 -8.33 13.79
N GLY A 62 -8.30 -8.06 14.78
CA GLY A 62 -8.86 -9.12 15.62
C GLY A 62 -7.76 -9.92 16.35
N PRO A 63 -7.64 -11.25 16.16
CA PRO A 63 -6.63 -12.09 16.79
C PRO A 63 -5.35 -12.25 15.94
N ARG A 64 -5.27 -11.64 14.75
CA ARG A 64 -4.15 -11.83 13.82
C ARG A 64 -3.24 -10.62 13.82
N ARG A 65 -1.94 -10.90 13.74
CA ARG A 65 -0.89 -9.91 13.53
C ARG A 65 -0.47 -9.91 12.07
N HIS A 66 -0.38 -8.72 11.50
CA HIS A 66 0.07 -8.47 10.14
C HIS A 66 1.26 -7.51 10.18
N ASP A 67 2.35 -7.89 9.51
CA ASP A 67 3.46 -6.97 9.25
C ASP A 67 3.25 -6.40 7.84
N VAL A 68 2.84 -5.13 7.76
CA VAL A 68 2.51 -4.45 6.50
C VAL A 68 3.75 -3.68 6.03
N PRO A 69 4.30 -3.99 4.83
CA PRO A 69 5.39 -3.20 4.26
C PRO A 69 4.98 -1.75 4.04
N ARG A 70 5.83 -0.81 4.47
CA ARG A 70 5.55 0.63 4.29
C ARG A 70 5.57 1.04 2.81
N LEU A 71 6.45 0.44 2.01
CA LEU A 71 6.50 0.58 0.55
C LEU A 71 6.54 -0.80 -0.12
N PRO A 72 5.95 -0.96 -1.31
CA PRO A 72 6.19 -2.15 -2.13
C PRO A 72 7.66 -2.25 -2.52
N ARG A 73 8.24 -3.45 -2.39
CA ARG A 73 9.60 -3.74 -2.88
C ARG A 73 9.79 -3.35 -4.33
N ARG A 74 8.80 -3.66 -5.18
CA ARG A 74 8.86 -3.36 -6.62
C ARG A 74 8.97 -1.86 -6.89
N VAL A 75 8.25 -1.03 -6.13
CA VAL A 75 8.28 0.45 -6.27
C VAL A 75 9.65 1.00 -5.88
N VAL A 76 10.20 0.56 -4.73
CA VAL A 76 11.53 0.99 -4.28
C VAL A 76 12.60 0.59 -5.30
N ARG A 77 12.60 -0.67 -5.72
CA ARG A 77 13.55 -1.20 -6.70
C ARG A 77 13.50 -0.43 -8.02
N GLU A 78 12.30 -0.15 -8.51
CA GLU A 78 12.10 0.60 -9.76
C GLU A 78 12.59 2.04 -9.64
N ALA A 79 12.32 2.72 -8.52
CA ALA A 79 12.83 4.07 -8.29
C ALA A 79 14.36 4.13 -8.29
N VAL A 80 15.01 3.15 -7.64
CA VAL A 80 16.48 3.06 -7.61
C VAL A 80 17.04 2.71 -8.98
N ALA A 81 16.45 1.72 -9.67
CA ALA A 81 16.88 1.33 -11.01
C ALA A 81 16.75 2.49 -12.00
N ASN A 82 15.65 3.26 -11.96
CA ASN A 82 15.44 4.42 -12.82
C ASN A 82 16.46 5.53 -12.53
N ALA A 83 16.80 5.77 -11.26
CA ALA A 83 17.84 6.72 -10.90
C ALA A 83 19.22 6.32 -11.46
N VAL A 84 19.56 5.02 -11.45
CA VAL A 84 20.82 4.52 -12.03
C VAL A 84 20.79 4.55 -13.56
N ALA A 85 19.67 4.16 -14.15
CA ALA A 85 19.48 4.04 -15.60
C ALA A 85 19.54 5.40 -16.31
N HIS A 86 18.88 6.41 -15.72
CA HIS A 86 18.72 7.74 -16.31
C HIS A 86 19.72 8.77 -15.77
N ARG A 87 20.71 8.34 -15.00
CA ARG A 87 21.79 9.18 -14.50
C ARG A 87 22.59 9.85 -15.60
N ASP A 88 23.02 11.08 -15.37
CA ASP A 88 24.05 11.73 -16.16
C ASP A 88 25.46 11.23 -15.79
N TYR A 89 25.98 10.29 -16.59
CA TYR A 89 27.32 9.71 -16.41
C TYR A 89 28.48 10.64 -16.78
N SER A 90 28.22 11.87 -17.27
CA SER A 90 29.24 12.90 -17.42
C SER A 90 29.59 13.61 -16.10
N ILE A 91 28.70 13.54 -15.10
CA ILE A 91 28.91 14.12 -13.77
C ILE A 91 29.69 13.10 -12.93
N ASP A 92 30.96 13.36 -12.61
CA ASP A 92 31.83 12.39 -11.92
C ASP A 92 31.74 12.45 -10.38
N SER A 93 31.40 13.63 -9.84
CA SER A 93 31.53 13.97 -8.41
C SER A 93 30.31 13.67 -7.55
N THR A 94 29.17 13.33 -8.15
CA THR A 94 27.89 13.20 -7.43
C THR A 94 27.33 11.80 -7.59
N PRO A 95 27.08 11.04 -6.50
CA PRO A 95 26.46 9.72 -6.59
C PRO A 95 24.94 9.81 -6.81
N VAL A 96 24.29 8.68 -7.09
CA VAL A 96 22.84 8.58 -6.82
C VAL A 96 22.66 8.65 -5.31
N VAL A 97 21.73 9.47 -4.82
CA VAL A 97 21.50 9.65 -3.39
C VAL A 97 20.10 9.17 -3.02
N ILE A 98 20.01 8.29 -2.03
CA ILE A 98 18.76 7.83 -1.43
C ILE A 98 18.68 8.38 -0.01
N GLU A 99 17.67 9.19 0.26
CA GLU A 99 17.38 9.74 1.57
C GLU A 99 16.15 9.03 2.15
N VAL A 100 16.34 8.32 3.25
CA VAL A 100 15.27 7.65 4.00
C VAL A 100 14.92 8.51 5.20
N ARG A 101 13.70 9.04 5.20
CA ARG A 101 13.13 9.85 6.28
C ARG A 101 11.88 9.18 6.85
N PRO A 102 11.43 9.54 8.06
CA PRO A 102 10.25 8.92 8.66
C PRO A 102 8.96 9.04 7.84
N SER A 103 8.81 10.09 7.03
CA SER A 103 7.63 10.29 6.18
C SER A 103 7.79 9.85 4.73
N ALA A 104 9.01 9.70 4.22
CA ALA A 104 9.26 9.47 2.80
C ALA A 104 10.64 8.89 2.51
N VAL A 105 10.76 8.24 1.34
CA VAL A 105 12.05 7.89 0.73
C VAL A 105 12.23 8.75 -0.52
N LYS A 106 13.29 9.55 -0.57
CA LYS A 106 13.64 10.36 -1.75
C LYS A 106 14.83 9.74 -2.47
N VAL A 107 14.68 9.45 -3.75
CA VAL A 107 15.76 8.98 -4.64
C VAL A 107 16.12 10.10 -5.59
N THR A 108 17.37 10.56 -5.56
CA THR A 108 17.88 11.66 -6.37
C THR A 108 18.96 11.15 -7.32
N SER A 109 18.77 11.40 -8.61
CA SER A 109 19.69 11.08 -9.68
C SER A 109 20.38 12.36 -10.19
N PRO A 110 21.72 12.37 -10.32
CA PRO A 110 22.43 13.43 -11.04
C PRO A 110 21.95 13.57 -12.48
N GLY A 111 21.74 14.80 -12.94
CA GLY A 111 21.20 15.12 -14.26
C GLY A 111 19.68 15.37 -14.22
N GLY A 112 19.25 16.47 -14.86
CA GLY A 112 17.84 16.83 -15.00
C GLY A 112 17.12 15.97 -16.04
N LEU A 113 15.89 16.32 -16.39
CA LEU A 113 15.18 15.64 -17.46
C LEU A 113 15.82 15.98 -18.82
N PRO A 114 16.00 15.00 -19.72
CA PRO A 114 16.49 15.27 -21.07
C PRO A 114 15.43 16.06 -21.84
N ALA A 115 15.79 17.21 -22.41
CA ALA A 115 14.86 17.97 -23.25
C ALA A 115 14.38 17.11 -24.45
N PRO A 116 13.08 17.14 -24.81
CA PRO A 116 12.01 18.04 -24.32
C PRO A 116 11.16 17.45 -23.17
N VAL A 117 11.64 16.45 -22.44
CA VAL A 117 10.88 15.81 -21.34
C VAL A 117 10.70 16.79 -20.19
N THR A 118 9.50 16.81 -19.63
CA THR A 118 9.12 17.61 -18.47
C THR A 118 8.44 16.71 -17.44
N ILE A 119 8.25 17.18 -16.20
CA ILE A 119 7.49 16.43 -15.19
C ILE A 119 6.08 16.07 -15.69
N ALA A 120 5.43 16.97 -16.44
CA ALA A 120 4.09 16.74 -16.99
C ALA A 120 4.07 15.67 -18.09
N THR A 121 5.15 15.51 -18.85
CA THR A 121 5.27 14.55 -19.95
C THR A 121 6.08 13.31 -19.59
N LEU A 122 6.61 13.24 -18.37
CA LEU A 122 7.53 12.22 -17.89
C LEU A 122 6.95 10.81 -18.03
N ARG A 123 5.63 10.67 -17.81
CA ARG A 123 4.92 9.40 -17.90
C ARG A 123 4.92 8.82 -19.31
N ASP A 124 4.78 9.68 -20.32
CA ASP A 124 4.70 9.28 -21.73
C ASP A 124 6.07 9.33 -22.44
N ALA A 125 7.11 9.82 -21.74
CA ALA A 125 8.40 10.07 -22.32
C ALA A 125 9.28 8.80 -22.37
N GLN A 126 9.83 8.54 -23.55
CA GLN A 126 10.90 7.56 -23.74
C GLN A 126 12.18 8.27 -24.18
N ALA A 127 12.95 8.77 -23.21
CA ALA A 127 14.20 9.48 -23.45
C ALA A 127 15.35 8.88 -22.63
N PRO A 128 15.81 7.66 -22.97
CA PRO A 128 16.98 7.06 -22.33
C PRO A 128 18.23 7.90 -22.62
N ARG A 129 18.98 8.30 -21.58
CA ARG A 129 20.27 8.99 -21.75
C ARG A 129 21.39 8.03 -22.15
N ASN A 130 21.39 6.83 -21.59
CA ASN A 130 22.39 5.80 -21.86
C ASN A 130 21.72 4.46 -22.18
N HIS A 131 21.56 4.18 -23.48
CA HIS A 131 20.98 2.92 -23.96
C HIS A 131 21.72 1.69 -23.46
N THR A 132 23.06 1.74 -23.39
CA THR A 132 23.86 0.59 -22.95
C THR A 132 23.55 0.20 -21.50
N VAL A 133 23.47 1.19 -20.60
CA VAL A 133 23.14 0.95 -19.19
C VAL A 133 21.73 0.36 -19.08
N ILE A 134 20.77 0.93 -19.78
CA ILE A 134 19.37 0.46 -19.77
C ILE A 134 19.26 -0.96 -20.30
N ASP A 135 19.92 -1.28 -21.40
CA ASP A 135 19.91 -2.63 -21.97
C ASP A 135 20.54 -3.66 -21.04
N VAL A 136 21.60 -3.28 -20.30
CA VAL A 136 22.18 -4.13 -19.26
C VAL A 136 21.18 -4.37 -18.12
N LEU A 137 20.54 -3.31 -17.62
CA LEU A 137 19.55 -3.42 -16.53
C LEU A 137 18.34 -4.27 -16.94
N ARG A 138 17.88 -4.15 -18.18
CA ARG A 138 16.82 -5.02 -18.74
C ARG A 138 17.22 -6.48 -18.79
N ARG A 139 18.45 -6.80 -19.20
CA ARG A 139 18.95 -8.19 -19.22
C ARG A 139 19.00 -8.80 -17.82
N PHE A 140 19.17 -7.98 -16.79
CA PHE A 140 19.08 -8.42 -15.39
C PHE A 140 17.64 -8.40 -14.82
N GLY A 141 16.63 -8.00 -15.60
CA GLY A 141 15.25 -7.86 -15.14
C GLY A 141 15.06 -6.73 -14.12
N LEU A 142 15.97 -5.77 -14.07
CA LEU A 142 15.99 -4.65 -13.12
C LEU A 142 15.29 -3.39 -13.63
N ALA A 143 15.07 -3.31 -14.94
CA ALA A 143 14.29 -2.25 -15.57
C ALA A 143 13.26 -2.90 -16.50
N GLU A 144 12.03 -2.38 -16.47
CA GLU A 144 10.98 -2.78 -17.41
C GLU A 144 11.24 -2.17 -18.81
N ASP A 145 10.43 -2.59 -19.80
CA ASP A 145 10.51 -2.01 -21.14
C ASP A 145 10.21 -0.51 -21.15
N SER A 146 10.84 0.21 -22.09
CA SER A 146 10.88 1.68 -22.18
C SER A 146 9.54 2.33 -21.82
N GLY A 147 9.54 3.29 -20.88
CA GLY A 147 8.37 4.13 -20.54
C GLY A 147 7.45 3.60 -19.44
N GLN A 148 7.56 2.33 -19.02
CA GLN A 148 6.66 1.78 -17.99
C GLN A 148 7.14 1.99 -16.55
N GLY A 149 8.40 2.40 -16.33
CA GLY A 149 8.95 2.50 -14.97
C GLY A 149 8.22 3.51 -14.07
N ILE A 150 7.76 4.62 -14.65
CA ILE A 150 6.96 5.62 -13.92
C ILE A 150 5.58 5.05 -13.57
N ASP A 151 4.94 4.31 -14.49
CA ASP A 151 3.68 3.62 -14.23
C ASP A 151 3.84 2.60 -13.10
N VAL A 152 4.93 1.83 -13.08
CA VAL A 152 5.21 0.87 -12.00
C VAL A 152 5.25 1.54 -10.63
N ILE A 153 5.89 2.71 -10.53
CA ILE A 153 5.95 3.49 -9.29
C ILE A 153 4.56 4.03 -8.94
N GLN A 154 3.91 4.75 -9.85
CA GLN A 154 2.60 5.38 -9.59
C GLN A 154 1.51 4.36 -9.31
N ASP A 155 1.40 3.32 -10.13
CA ASP A 155 0.40 2.26 -10.00
C ASP A 155 0.68 1.40 -8.77
N GLY A 156 1.95 1.12 -8.46
CA GLY A 156 2.33 0.38 -7.26
C GLY A 156 1.98 1.13 -5.97
N MET A 157 2.24 2.44 -5.93
CA MET A 157 1.85 3.30 -4.81
C MET A 157 0.32 3.39 -4.69
N ARG A 158 -0.37 3.61 -5.81
CA ARG A 158 -1.84 3.70 -5.86
C ARG A 158 -2.51 2.39 -5.48
N PHE A 159 -1.98 1.25 -5.92
CA PHE A 159 -2.49 -0.08 -5.59
C PHE A 159 -2.44 -0.30 -4.08
N GLU A 160 -1.33 0.07 -3.45
CA GLU A 160 -1.16 0.02 -2.00
C GLU A 160 -1.83 1.18 -1.24
N LEU A 161 -2.54 2.07 -1.94
CA LEU A 161 -3.28 3.19 -1.34
C LEU A 161 -2.38 4.18 -0.59
N LEU A 162 -1.13 4.26 -1.02
CA LEU A 162 -0.17 5.27 -0.61
C LEU A 162 -0.40 6.57 -1.36
N ASP A 163 0.10 7.68 -0.80
CA ASP A 163 0.08 8.95 -1.51
C ASP A 163 0.90 8.87 -2.80
N GLU A 164 0.49 9.65 -3.81
CA GLU A 164 1.21 9.65 -5.08
C GLU A 164 2.68 10.07 -4.92
N PRO A 165 3.60 9.45 -5.68
CA PRO A 165 4.99 9.85 -5.69
C PRO A 165 5.12 11.28 -6.22
N VAL A 166 6.04 12.06 -5.64
CA VAL A 166 6.34 13.42 -6.11
C VAL A 166 7.61 13.37 -6.95
N PHE A 167 7.50 13.75 -8.23
CA PHE A 167 8.64 13.90 -9.12
C PHE A 167 9.04 15.37 -9.17
N ASP A 168 10.34 15.63 -9.12
CA ASP A 168 10.86 16.99 -9.09
C ASP A 168 12.20 17.09 -9.83
N GLU A 169 12.51 18.28 -10.34
CA GLU A 169 13.79 18.63 -10.94
C GLU A 169 14.32 19.90 -10.30
N ILE A 170 15.38 19.75 -9.51
CA ILE A 170 16.01 20.86 -8.78
C ILE A 170 17.50 20.87 -9.11
N GLU A 171 18.04 22.03 -9.46
CA GLU A 171 19.47 22.26 -9.69
C GLU A 171 20.11 21.29 -10.70
N GLY A 172 19.36 20.88 -11.72
CA GLY A 172 19.84 19.94 -12.73
C GLY A 172 20.00 18.51 -12.22
N ALA A 173 19.26 18.13 -11.18
CA ALA A 173 19.08 16.77 -10.72
C ALA A 173 17.60 16.40 -10.70
N PHE A 174 17.30 15.17 -11.09
CA PHE A 174 15.95 14.62 -11.04
C PHE A 174 15.75 13.83 -9.75
N SER A 175 14.57 13.93 -9.14
CA SER A 175 14.25 13.15 -7.95
C SER A 175 12.82 12.62 -7.95
N VAL A 176 12.64 11.48 -7.29
CA VAL A 176 11.33 10.90 -6.95
C VAL A 176 11.23 10.75 -5.43
N THR A 177 10.14 11.23 -4.85
CA THR A 177 9.83 11.12 -3.43
C THR A 177 8.65 10.17 -3.23
N LEU A 178 8.92 9.03 -2.61
CA LEU A 178 7.93 8.00 -2.26
C LEU A 178 7.44 8.24 -0.83
N LYS A 179 6.20 8.71 -0.68
CA LYS A 179 5.61 8.96 0.63
C LYS A 179 5.25 7.66 1.34
N LEU A 180 5.63 7.54 2.61
CA LEU A 180 5.32 6.38 3.45
C LEU A 180 3.90 6.43 4.03
N ARG A 181 3.23 7.59 3.93
CA ARG A 181 1.84 7.76 4.31
C ARG A 181 0.92 7.48 3.12
N GLY A 182 -0.27 7.01 3.42
CA GLY A 182 -1.35 6.84 2.46
C GLY A 182 -2.62 7.51 2.95
N GLN A 183 -3.60 7.55 2.07
CA GLN A 183 -4.92 8.12 2.35
C GLN A 183 -5.78 7.20 3.24
N ILE A 184 -5.23 6.07 3.67
CA ILE A 184 -5.76 5.18 4.70
C ILE A 184 -4.65 4.71 5.64
N SER A 185 -5.03 4.44 6.88
CA SER A 185 -4.17 3.88 7.92
C SER A 185 -3.69 2.47 7.54
N SER A 186 -2.59 2.05 8.16
CA SER A 186 -2.06 0.70 7.97
C SER A 186 -3.02 -0.37 8.47
N THR A 187 -3.86 -0.06 9.46
CA THR A 187 -4.99 -0.91 9.90
C THR A 187 -5.97 -1.20 8.78
N GLU A 188 -6.31 -0.16 8.02
CA GLU A 188 -7.20 -0.26 6.88
C GLU A 188 -6.57 -1.05 5.74
N ARG A 189 -5.28 -0.81 5.46
CA ARG A 189 -4.53 -1.58 4.44
C ARG A 189 -4.43 -3.05 4.78
N ALA A 190 -4.06 -3.39 6.02
CA ALA A 190 -3.96 -4.77 6.48
C ALA A 190 -5.31 -5.49 6.34
N TRP A 191 -6.40 -4.82 6.75
CA TRP A 191 -7.75 -5.36 6.64
C TRP A 191 -8.14 -5.64 5.18
N LEU A 192 -7.89 -4.71 4.25
CA LEU A 192 -8.17 -4.93 2.83
C LEU A 192 -7.35 -6.10 2.28
N ASN A 193 -6.04 -6.13 2.55
CA ASN A 193 -5.13 -7.18 2.09
C ASN A 193 -5.53 -8.57 2.62
N GLU A 194 -5.92 -8.66 3.90
CA GLU A 194 -6.38 -9.92 4.51
C GLU A 194 -7.60 -10.48 3.77
N TYR A 195 -8.60 -9.63 3.50
CA TYR A 195 -9.82 -10.05 2.83
C TYR A 195 -9.60 -10.43 1.36
N GLU A 196 -8.62 -9.83 0.69
CA GLU A 196 -8.22 -10.25 -0.66
C GLU A 196 -7.54 -11.60 -0.68
N GLN A 197 -6.62 -11.85 0.25
CA GLN A 197 -5.97 -13.15 0.39
C GLN A 197 -6.96 -14.27 0.70
N GLN A 198 -8.05 -13.96 1.41
CA GLN A 198 -9.15 -14.89 1.67
C GLN A 198 -10.13 -15.02 0.49
N GLY A 199 -9.94 -14.28 -0.60
CA GLY A 199 -10.85 -14.25 -1.76
C GLY A 199 -12.20 -13.58 -1.48
N ARG A 200 -12.31 -12.86 -0.35
CA ARG A 200 -13.54 -12.17 0.09
C ARG A 200 -13.65 -10.75 -0.48
N LEU A 201 -12.53 -10.13 -0.80
CA LEU A 201 -12.43 -8.85 -1.51
C LEU A 201 -11.75 -9.05 -2.87
N ARG A 202 -12.21 -8.31 -3.88
CA ARG A 202 -11.49 -8.22 -5.16
C ARG A 202 -10.67 -6.93 -5.17
N PRO A 203 -9.45 -6.90 -5.75
CA PRO A 203 -8.64 -5.69 -5.84
C PRO A 203 -9.38 -4.49 -6.44
N GLY A 204 -10.16 -4.71 -7.50
CA GLY A 204 -10.95 -3.65 -8.13
C GLY A 204 -12.14 -3.14 -7.29
N ASP A 205 -12.49 -3.81 -6.19
CA ASP A 205 -13.59 -3.39 -5.29
C ASP A 205 -13.06 -2.53 -4.11
N ARG A 206 -11.72 -2.38 -3.94
CA ARG A 206 -11.10 -1.54 -2.89
C ARG A 206 -11.66 -0.12 -2.88
N ALA A 207 -11.74 0.50 -4.05
CA ALA A 207 -12.16 1.90 -4.20
C ALA A 207 -13.52 2.18 -3.55
N LEU A 208 -14.47 1.25 -3.65
CA LEU A 208 -15.80 1.40 -3.04
C LEU A 208 -15.74 1.44 -1.51
N LEU A 209 -14.90 0.59 -0.90
CA LEU A 209 -14.74 0.57 0.55
C LEU A 209 -14.08 1.86 1.05
N LEU A 210 -13.08 2.35 0.33
CA LEU A 210 -12.39 3.61 0.65
C LEU A 210 -13.33 4.80 0.60
N THR A 211 -14.16 4.90 -0.44
CA THR A 211 -15.18 5.95 -0.54
C THR A 211 -16.12 5.91 0.65
N VAL A 212 -16.59 4.72 1.04
CA VAL A 212 -17.46 4.57 2.22
C VAL A 212 -16.75 4.95 3.52
N MET A 213 -15.46 4.64 3.66
CA MET A 213 -14.68 4.98 4.85
C MET A 213 -14.46 6.50 4.99
N ARG A 214 -14.39 7.23 3.87
CA ARG A 214 -14.18 8.69 3.87
C ARG A 214 -15.47 9.49 3.90
N GLU A 215 -16.41 9.11 3.05
CA GLU A 215 -17.67 9.84 2.83
C GLU A 215 -18.82 9.29 3.68
N GLY A 216 -18.56 8.21 4.44
CA GLY A 216 -19.53 7.51 5.28
C GLY A 216 -20.51 6.62 4.50
N ARG A 217 -20.72 6.86 3.21
CA ARG A 217 -21.63 6.08 2.37
C ARG A 217 -21.29 6.12 0.89
N VAL A 218 -21.79 5.12 0.15
CA VAL A 218 -21.75 5.10 -1.32
C VAL A 218 -23.14 4.74 -1.86
N THR A 219 -23.52 5.31 -3.00
CA THR A 219 -24.76 4.98 -3.72
C THR A 219 -24.44 4.24 -5.00
N ASN A 220 -25.45 3.69 -5.69
CA ASN A 220 -25.19 3.13 -7.03
C ASN A 220 -24.71 4.21 -8.01
N GLY A 221 -25.18 5.45 -7.90
CA GLY A 221 -24.77 6.55 -8.77
C GLY A 221 -23.31 6.90 -8.57
N THR A 222 -22.91 7.23 -7.33
CA THR A 222 -21.53 7.58 -7.01
C THR A 222 -20.55 6.44 -7.28
N ALA A 223 -20.96 5.19 -7.06
CA ALA A 223 -20.14 4.02 -7.41
C ALA A 223 -19.95 3.84 -8.93
N ARG A 224 -20.92 4.21 -9.76
CA ARG A 224 -20.77 4.17 -11.23
C ARG A 224 -19.77 5.21 -11.73
N GLU A 225 -19.85 6.42 -11.17
CA GLU A 225 -18.91 7.50 -11.46
C GLU A 225 -17.49 7.09 -11.06
N LEU A 226 -17.32 6.61 -9.82
CA LEU A 226 -16.03 6.18 -9.28
C LEU A 226 -15.36 5.09 -10.12
N MET A 227 -16.15 4.12 -10.59
CA MET A 227 -15.62 2.93 -11.27
C MET A 227 -15.67 3.03 -12.80
N SER A 228 -16.24 4.11 -13.35
CA SER A 228 -16.55 4.23 -14.78
C SER A 228 -17.28 2.99 -15.34
N ALA A 229 -18.25 2.48 -14.58
CA ALA A 229 -18.93 1.21 -14.85
C ALA A 229 -20.46 1.36 -14.96
N ASP A 230 -21.11 0.38 -15.59
CA ASP A 230 -22.56 0.37 -15.73
C ASP A 230 -23.28 -0.03 -14.42
N SER A 231 -24.60 0.16 -14.39
CA SER A 231 -25.40 -0.09 -13.19
C SER A 231 -25.49 -1.58 -12.82
N VAL A 232 -25.45 -2.49 -13.80
CA VAL A 232 -25.50 -3.95 -13.57
C VAL A 232 -24.22 -4.38 -12.88
N GLU A 233 -23.06 -3.98 -13.41
CA GLU A 233 -21.76 -4.29 -12.84
C GLU A 233 -21.62 -3.74 -11.41
N VAL A 234 -21.95 -2.46 -11.22
CA VAL A 234 -21.84 -1.81 -9.90
C VAL A 234 -22.78 -2.46 -8.88
N ARG A 235 -24.00 -2.85 -9.27
CA ARG A 235 -24.91 -3.58 -8.36
C ARG A 235 -24.33 -4.94 -7.98
N ALA A 236 -23.70 -5.66 -8.91
CA ALA A 236 -23.04 -6.92 -8.62
C ALA A 236 -21.88 -6.72 -7.64
N ARG A 237 -21.04 -5.70 -7.83
CA ARG A 237 -19.94 -5.33 -6.92
C ARG A 237 -20.44 -4.99 -5.51
N LEU A 238 -21.38 -4.04 -5.39
CA LEU A 238 -21.99 -3.65 -4.12
C LEU A 238 -22.71 -4.83 -3.43
N GLY A 239 -23.38 -5.69 -4.21
CA GLY A 239 -24.01 -6.90 -3.73
C GLY A 239 -23.03 -7.89 -3.14
N ARG A 240 -21.86 -8.09 -3.77
CA ARG A 240 -20.79 -8.94 -3.24
C ARG A 240 -20.23 -8.41 -1.93
N LEU A 241 -19.86 -7.12 -1.88
CA LEU A 241 -19.34 -6.49 -0.66
C LEU A 241 -20.36 -6.54 0.50
N ARG A 242 -21.64 -6.36 0.18
CA ARG A 242 -22.73 -6.55 1.15
C ARG A 242 -22.80 -7.99 1.64
N ASN A 243 -22.79 -8.96 0.73
CA ASN A 243 -22.85 -10.39 1.09
C ASN A 243 -21.60 -10.82 1.89
N ALA A 244 -20.46 -10.20 1.64
CA ALA A 244 -19.22 -10.42 2.40
C ALA A 244 -19.24 -9.79 3.81
N GLY A 245 -20.27 -9.00 4.14
CA GLY A 245 -20.40 -8.29 5.41
C GLY A 245 -19.63 -6.97 5.51
N MET A 246 -19.00 -6.53 4.42
CA MET A 246 -18.19 -5.30 4.34
C MET A 246 -19.01 -4.04 4.08
N LEU A 247 -20.22 -4.18 3.55
CA LEU A 247 -21.15 -3.09 3.36
C LEU A 247 -22.51 -3.42 3.98
N LEU A 248 -23.13 -2.43 4.62
CA LEU A 248 -24.52 -2.48 5.03
C LEU A 248 -25.35 -1.66 4.06
N ARG A 249 -26.41 -2.28 3.51
CA ARG A 249 -27.34 -1.59 2.63
C ARG A 249 -28.45 -0.96 3.45
N HIS A 250 -28.70 0.32 3.19
CA HIS A 250 -29.81 1.10 3.73
C HIS A 250 -30.79 1.48 2.64
N GLY A 251 -32.07 1.54 2.98
CA GLY A 251 -33.13 1.91 2.05
C GLY A 251 -33.37 0.89 0.93
N THR A 252 -34.34 1.20 0.06
CA THR A 252 -34.73 0.35 -1.06
C THR A 252 -34.81 1.14 -2.37
N ARG A 253 -34.72 0.43 -3.50
CA ARG A 253 -34.81 0.99 -4.87
C ARG A 253 -33.90 2.21 -5.07
N GLY A 254 -34.44 3.34 -5.56
CA GLY A 254 -33.69 4.56 -5.90
C GLY A 254 -33.15 5.35 -4.71
N ARG A 255 -33.50 4.98 -3.46
CA ARG A 255 -32.96 5.60 -2.24
C ARG A 255 -31.93 4.73 -1.52
N ALA A 256 -31.47 3.66 -2.17
CA ALA A 256 -30.51 2.75 -1.57
C ALA A 256 -29.11 3.37 -1.49
N TYR A 257 -28.51 3.34 -0.31
CA TYR A 257 -27.11 3.69 -0.07
C TYR A 257 -26.46 2.61 0.79
N TYR A 258 -25.13 2.57 0.78
CA TYR A 258 -24.34 1.56 1.47
C TYR A 258 -23.37 2.25 2.42
N THR A 259 -23.32 1.81 3.67
CA THR A 259 -22.33 2.27 4.67
C THR A 259 -21.36 1.13 4.98
N LEU A 260 -20.32 1.42 5.76
CA LEU A 260 -19.37 0.40 6.15
C LEU A 260 -20.09 -0.71 6.92
N GLY A 261 -19.66 -1.92 6.65
CA GLY A 261 -20.16 -3.14 7.24
C GLY A 261 -19.90 -3.22 8.73
N VAL A 262 -20.50 -4.24 9.32
CA VAL A 262 -20.19 -4.64 10.70
C VAL A 262 -18.72 -5.05 10.80
N ILE A 263 -18.18 -5.61 9.72
CA ILE A 263 -16.75 -5.83 9.51
C ILE A 263 -16.13 -4.53 9.01
N GLY A 264 -15.31 -3.90 9.85
CA GLY A 264 -14.54 -2.72 9.50
C GLY A 264 -13.11 -2.81 10.03
N PRO A 265 -12.19 -1.99 9.49
CA PRO A 265 -10.81 -1.96 9.93
C PRO A 265 -10.71 -1.51 11.37
N GLY A 266 -9.94 -2.25 12.17
CA GLY A 266 -9.74 -1.96 13.60
C GLY A 266 -10.93 -2.31 14.52
N ARG A 267 -12.03 -2.84 13.99
CA ARG A 267 -13.18 -3.25 14.82
C ARG A 267 -12.90 -4.58 15.52
N SER A 268 -13.14 -4.61 16.83
CA SER A 268 -13.09 -5.85 17.59
C SER A 268 -14.26 -6.77 17.22
N HIS A 269 -14.07 -8.08 17.36
CA HIS A 269 -15.16 -9.04 17.15
C HIS A 269 -16.38 -8.75 18.05
N GLU A 270 -16.15 -8.23 19.25
CA GLU A 270 -17.20 -7.82 20.18
C GLU A 270 -18.06 -6.68 19.61
N GLU A 271 -17.44 -5.60 19.14
CA GLU A 271 -18.17 -4.50 18.49
C GLU A 271 -18.96 -4.98 17.27
N VAL A 272 -18.38 -5.90 16.50
CA VAL A 272 -19.04 -6.50 15.35
C VAL A 272 -20.31 -7.24 15.79
N VAL A 273 -20.21 -8.10 16.80
CA VAL A 273 -21.36 -8.89 17.29
C VAL A 273 -22.45 -8.00 17.85
N LEU A 274 -22.09 -6.95 18.59
CA LEU A 274 -23.06 -6.07 19.25
C LEU A 274 -23.82 -5.19 18.25
N ASP A 275 -23.13 -4.66 17.23
CA ASP A 275 -23.83 -3.92 16.17
C ASP A 275 -24.75 -4.80 15.35
N ALA A 276 -24.35 -6.05 15.07
CA ALA A 276 -25.25 -7.00 14.42
C ALA A 276 -26.50 -7.29 15.28
N ALA A 277 -26.32 -7.41 16.60
CA ALA A 277 -27.40 -7.62 17.56
C ALA A 277 -28.35 -6.41 17.70
N ARG A 278 -27.93 -5.19 17.34
CA ARG A 278 -28.82 -4.01 17.28
C ARG A 278 -29.93 -4.15 16.24
N ALA A 279 -29.65 -4.83 15.13
CA ALA A 279 -30.60 -4.99 14.04
C ALA A 279 -31.52 -6.19 14.26
N HIS A 280 -30.95 -7.35 14.57
CA HIS A 280 -31.67 -8.61 14.78
C HIS A 280 -30.89 -9.50 15.76
N PRO A 281 -31.56 -10.43 16.48
CA PRO A 281 -30.86 -11.41 17.30
C PRO A 281 -29.82 -12.20 16.49
N VAL A 282 -28.64 -12.39 17.08
CA VAL A 282 -27.52 -13.09 16.44
C VAL A 282 -27.44 -14.54 16.91
N THR A 283 -26.93 -15.41 16.03
CA THR A 283 -26.61 -16.81 16.35
C THR A 283 -25.11 -17.03 16.30
N ASN A 284 -24.61 -18.11 16.91
CA ASN A 284 -23.20 -18.51 16.75
C ASN A 284 -22.79 -18.64 15.27
N ALA A 285 -23.66 -19.22 14.43
CA ALA A 285 -23.42 -19.31 12.99
C ALA A 285 -23.24 -17.93 12.35
N ARG A 286 -24.11 -16.97 12.69
CA ARG A 286 -24.03 -15.59 12.20
C ARG A 286 -22.78 -14.87 12.71
N VAL A 287 -22.39 -15.08 13.97
CA VAL A 287 -21.14 -14.51 14.51
C VAL A 287 -19.93 -15.02 13.73
N ARG A 288 -19.85 -16.31 13.43
CA ARG A 288 -18.75 -16.89 12.62
C ARG A 288 -18.70 -16.31 11.23
N GLU A 289 -19.85 -16.13 10.59
CA GLU A 289 -19.95 -15.51 9.27
C GLU A 289 -19.45 -14.05 9.30
N LEU A 290 -19.85 -13.31 10.33
CA LEU A 290 -19.49 -11.91 10.52
C LEU A 290 -18.03 -11.71 10.95
N THR A 291 -17.45 -12.61 11.73
CA THR A 291 -16.12 -12.39 12.34
C THR A 291 -15.02 -13.26 11.75
N GLY A 292 -15.38 -14.31 10.99
CA GLY A 292 -14.42 -15.33 10.55
C GLY A 292 -13.93 -16.26 11.67
N LEU A 293 -14.44 -16.11 12.89
CA LEU A 293 -14.13 -17.00 14.01
C LEU A 293 -14.60 -18.44 13.75
N ASP A 294 -13.90 -19.40 14.34
CA ASP A 294 -14.38 -20.77 14.39
C ASP A 294 -15.59 -20.92 15.34
N ARG A 295 -16.21 -22.10 15.35
CA ARG A 295 -17.40 -22.37 16.18
C ARG A 295 -17.14 -22.17 17.68
N TYR A 296 -15.97 -22.61 18.15
CA TYR A 296 -15.60 -22.54 19.56
C TYR A 296 -15.33 -21.08 19.96
N GLN A 297 -14.50 -20.37 19.19
CA GLN A 297 -14.17 -18.97 19.42
C GLN A 297 -15.41 -18.08 19.41
N ALA A 298 -16.31 -18.25 18.43
CA ALA A 298 -17.57 -17.53 18.39
C ALA A 298 -18.46 -17.85 19.60
N GLY A 299 -18.43 -19.09 20.08
CA GLY A 299 -19.15 -19.51 21.29
C GLY A 299 -18.60 -18.86 22.56
N GLN A 300 -17.27 -18.80 22.69
CA GLN A 300 -16.60 -18.13 23.81
C GLN A 300 -16.86 -16.63 23.80
N LEU A 301 -16.81 -15.98 22.63
CA LEU A 301 -17.15 -14.57 22.48
C LEU A 301 -18.58 -14.29 22.94
N LEU A 302 -19.56 -15.04 22.43
CA LEU A 302 -20.97 -14.88 22.82
C LEU A 302 -21.18 -15.12 24.32
N LYS A 303 -20.55 -16.15 24.89
CA LYS A 303 -20.60 -16.42 26.33
C LYS A 303 -20.00 -15.28 27.15
N GLY A 304 -18.86 -14.75 26.72
CA GLY A 304 -18.21 -13.59 27.34
C GLY A 304 -19.10 -12.35 27.33
N LEU A 305 -19.75 -12.05 26.20
CA LEU A 305 -20.68 -10.93 26.07
C LEU A 305 -21.92 -11.06 26.97
N VAL A 306 -22.43 -12.28 27.14
CA VAL A 306 -23.54 -12.54 28.07
C VAL A 306 -23.09 -12.37 29.52
N LEU A 307 -21.91 -12.90 29.89
CA LEU A 307 -21.35 -12.73 31.23
C LEU A 307 -21.07 -11.25 31.57
N ALA A 308 -20.67 -10.46 30.57
CA ALA A 308 -20.47 -9.03 30.69
C ALA A 308 -21.78 -8.22 30.67
N GLY A 309 -22.95 -8.87 30.54
CA GLY A 309 -24.26 -8.21 30.49
C GLY A 309 -24.49 -7.40 29.21
N ARG A 310 -23.70 -7.61 28.15
CA ARG A 310 -23.82 -6.91 26.86
C ARG A 310 -24.76 -7.62 25.88
N LEU A 311 -25.10 -8.88 26.14
CA LEU A 311 -26.09 -9.67 25.42
C LEU A 311 -26.94 -10.49 26.39
N VAL A 312 -28.16 -10.83 25.98
CA VAL A 312 -29.04 -11.79 26.65
C VAL A 312 -29.20 -13.00 25.75
N GLN A 313 -28.97 -14.18 26.32
CA GLN A 313 -29.20 -15.46 25.65
C GLN A 313 -30.68 -15.85 25.77
N GLU A 314 -31.30 -16.19 24.64
CA GLU A 314 -32.63 -16.76 24.57
C GLU A 314 -32.60 -18.16 23.97
N GLY A 315 -33.28 -19.09 24.64
CA GLY A 315 -33.40 -20.47 24.18
C GLY A 315 -32.14 -21.33 24.38
N GLU A 316 -32.25 -22.59 23.97
CA GLU A 316 -31.24 -23.61 24.23
C GLU A 316 -30.77 -24.35 22.98
N ARG A 317 -29.50 -24.77 23.00
CA ARG A 317 -28.85 -25.61 21.99
C ARG A 317 -28.93 -25.02 20.57
N ARG A 318 -29.65 -25.68 19.65
CA ARG A 318 -29.70 -25.29 18.22
C ARG A 318 -30.59 -24.07 17.96
N ALA A 319 -31.47 -23.73 18.90
CA ALA A 319 -32.38 -22.58 18.79
C ALA A 319 -31.88 -21.36 19.57
N THR A 320 -30.63 -21.37 20.06
CA THR A 320 -30.10 -20.27 20.86
C THR A 320 -29.88 -19.01 20.03
N LEU A 321 -30.51 -17.93 20.48
CA LEU A 321 -30.41 -16.58 19.94
C LEU A 321 -29.79 -15.66 21.00
N TYR A 322 -29.09 -14.63 20.56
CA TYR A 322 -28.51 -13.62 21.44
C TYR A 322 -28.99 -12.24 21.01
N ARG A 323 -29.61 -11.49 21.92
CA ARG A 323 -30.10 -10.11 21.69
C ARG A 323 -29.41 -9.13 22.62
N LEU A 324 -29.50 -7.84 22.31
CA LEU A 324 -29.12 -6.81 23.28
C LEU A 324 -30.07 -6.85 24.50
N PRO A 325 -29.60 -6.45 25.71
CA PRO A 325 -30.40 -6.43 26.93
C PRO A 325 -31.68 -5.61 26.85
#